data_AF-A0A1H5VKJ2-F1
#
_entry.id   AF-A0A1H5VKJ2-F1
#
_cell.length_a   1.000
_cell.length_b   1.000
_cell.length_c   1.000
_cell.angle_alpha   90.00
_cell.angle_beta   90.00
_cell.angle_gamma   90.00
#
_symmetry.space_group_name_H-M   'P 1'
#
loop_
_entity.id
_entity.type
_entity.pdbx_description
1 polymer ?
#
loop_
_entity_poly.entity_id
_entity_poly.type
_entity_poly.pdbx_seq_one_letter_code
_entity_poly.pdbx_strand_id
1 'polypeptide(L)' 'MPTKNTLIFIAVLFVISFLATFFIVSSNDHKECDKVVKKELDKNGFEAAKKEHVCNEKYSF' A
#
# COMPACT_ATOMS: atom_id res chain seq x y z
N MET A 1 32.46 -15.94 18.94
CA MET A 1 32.29 -14.57 18.39
C MET A 1 31.92 -14.67 16.93
N PRO A 2 30.95 -13.89 16.45
CA PRO A 2 30.62 -13.86 15.02
C PRO A 2 31.83 -13.39 14.22
N THR A 3 32.10 -14.03 13.09
CA THR A 3 33.20 -13.62 12.20
C THR A 3 32.83 -12.35 11.46
N LYS A 4 33.83 -11.63 10.92
CA LYS A 4 33.60 -10.46 10.06
C LYS A 4 32.63 -10.77 8.91
N ASN A 5 32.75 -11.94 8.30
CA ASN A 5 31.87 -12.36 7.20
C ASN A 5 30.44 -12.61 7.68
N THR A 6 30.27 -13.19 8.87
CA THR A 6 28.95 -13.36 9.50
C THR A 6 28.29 -12.00 9.76
N LEU A 7 29.05 -11.03 10.26
CA LEU A 7 28.54 -9.67 10.52
C LEU A 7 28.14 -8.96 9.22
N ILE A 8 28.95 -9.08 8.16
CA ILE A 8 28.62 -8.53 6.84
C ILE A 8 27.34 -9.17 6.30
N PHE A 9 27.21 -10.49 6.41
CA PHE A 9 26.03 -11.20 5.92
C PHE A 9 24.76 -10.75 6.66
N ILE A 10 24.82 -10.62 7.98
CA ILE A 10 23.70 -10.11 8.79
C ILE A 10 23.33 -8.68 8.37
N ALA A 11 24.32 -7.81 8.17
CA ALA A 11 24.07 -6.43 7.74
C ALA A 11 23.40 -6.38 6.36
N VAL A 12 23.85 -7.21 5.41
CA VAL A 12 23.24 -7.30 4.07
C VAL A 12 21.79 -7.78 4.16
N LEU A 13 21.53 -8.84 4.93
CA LEU A 13 20.16 -9.34 5.13
C LEU A 13 19.26 -8.25 5.73
N PHE A 14 19.75 -7.54 6.76
CA PHE A 14 19.00 -6.47 7.38
C PHE A 14 18.65 -5.35 6.39
N VAL A 15 19.62 -4.90 5.57
CA VAL A 15 19.39 -3.86 4.56
C VAL A 15 18.36 -4.31 3.53
N ILE A 16 18.46 -5.54 3.02
CA ILE A 16 17.51 -6.08 2.03
C ILE A 16 16.11 -6.14 2.62
N SER A 17 15.96 -6.69 3.83
CA SER A 17 14.66 -6.77 4.51
C SER A 17 14.07 -5.38 4.77
N PHE A 18 14.88 -4.45 5.26
CA PHE A 18 14.44 -3.07 5.51
C PHE A 18 13.95 -2.39 4.22
N LEU A 19 14.72 -2.47 3.13
CA LEU A 19 14.35 -1.87 1.85
C LEU A 19 13.07 -2.49 1.28
N ALA A 20 12.91 -3.81 1.35
CA ALA A 20 11.72 -4.50 0.89
C ALA A 20 10.48 -4.07 1.68
N THR A 21 10.56 -4.06 3.02
CA THR A 21 9.45 -3.61 3.87
C THR A 21 9.12 -2.15 3.63
N PHE A 22 10.12 -1.28 3.54
CA PHE A 22 9.92 0.13 3.25
C PHE A 22 9.21 0.33 1.90
N PHE A 23 9.66 -0.37 0.85
CA PHE A 23 9.05 -0.31 -0.47
C PHE A 23 7.58 -0.74 -0.44
N ILE A 24 7.27 -1.87 0.19
CA ILE A 24 5.89 -2.38 0.31
C ILE A 24 5.02 -1.37 1.05
N VAL A 25 5.46 -0.86 2.20
CA VAL A 25 4.67 0.11 2.98
C VAL A 25 4.47 1.40 2.20
N SER A 26 5.50 1.92 1.55
CA SER A 26 5.40 3.14 0.75
C SER A 26 4.53 2.99 -0.49
N SER A 27 4.47 1.78 -1.06
CA SER A 27 3.67 1.51 -2.27
C SER A 27 2.23 1.14 -1.93
N ASN A 28 1.95 0.69 -0.70
CA ASN A 28 0.64 0.25 -0.23
C ASN A 28 0.01 1.26 0.75
N ASP A 29 0.43 2.52 0.72
CA ASP A 29 -0.08 3.53 1.66
C ASP A 29 -1.43 4.13 1.26
N HIS A 30 -1.99 3.70 0.11
CA HIS A 30 -3.29 4.14 -0.42
C HIS A 30 -3.51 5.66 -0.37
N LYS A 31 -2.44 6.47 -0.29
CA LYS A 31 -2.56 7.94 -0.26
C LYS A 31 -3.09 8.48 -1.58
N GLU A 32 -2.91 7.71 -2.65
CA GLU A 32 -3.42 8.00 -3.99
C GLU A 32 -4.88 7.53 -4.20
N CYS A 33 -5.53 7.00 -3.16
CA CYS A 33 -6.94 6.61 -3.22
C CYS A 33 -7.85 7.77 -2.87
N ASP A 34 -8.53 8.31 -3.88
CA ASP A 34 -9.60 9.26 -3.71
C ASP A 34 -10.87 8.56 -3.24
N LYS A 35 -11.58 9.18 -2.29
CA LYS A 35 -12.91 8.75 -1.88
C LYS A 35 -13.94 9.57 -2.65
N VAL A 36 -14.46 9.00 -3.73
CA VAL A 36 -15.51 9.64 -4.52
C VAL A 36 -16.86 9.20 -3.94
N VAL A 37 -17.64 10.15 -3.42
CA VAL A 37 -19.02 9.88 -3.01
C VAL A 37 -19.91 10.11 -4.23
N LYS A 38 -20.26 9.04 -4.94
CA LYS A 38 -21.25 9.11 -6.00
C LYS A 38 -22.63 8.94 -5.39
N LYS A 39 -23.51 9.92 -5.64
CA LYS A 39 -24.94 9.79 -5.34
C LYS A 39 -25.57 9.08 -6.53
N GLU A 40 -25.96 7.83 -6.34
CA GLU A 40 -26.73 7.08 -7.34
C GLU A 40 -28.18 7.00 -6.87
N LEU A 41 -29.12 7.24 -7.80
CA LEU A 41 -30.54 6.97 -7.59
C LEU A 41 -30.74 5.47 -7.72
N ASP A 42 -31.25 4.84 -6.65
CA ASP A 42 -31.63 3.44 -6.71
C ASP A 42 -32.87 3.26 -7.61
N LYS A 43 -33.19 2.00 -7.95
CA LYS A 43 -34.33 1.67 -8.81
C LYS A 43 -35.71 2.09 -8.25
N ASN A 44 -35.76 2.46 -6.98
CA ASN A 44 -36.95 2.87 -6.24
C ASN A 44 -37.01 4.39 -6.04
N GLY A 45 -36.03 5.15 -6.56
CA GLY A 45 -35.99 6.61 -6.48
C GLY A 45 -35.33 7.17 -5.20
N PHE A 46 -34.65 6.35 -4.40
CA PHE A 46 -33.93 6.82 -3.22
C PHE A 46 -32.47 7.17 -3.56
N GLU A 47 -31.97 8.28 -3.01
CA GLU A 47 -30.55 8.65 -3.12
C GLU A 47 -29.70 7.72 -2.23
N ALA A 48 -28.94 6.83 -2.86
CA ALA A 48 -27.95 6.01 -2.17
C ALA A 48 -26.56 6.64 -2.33
N ALA A 49 -25.92 6.97 -1.19
CA ALA A 49 -24.54 7.45 -1.19
C ALA A 49 -23.58 6.26 -1.31
N LYS A 50 -23.06 6.01 -2.51
CA LYS A 50 -22.05 4.99 -2.73
C LYS A 50 -20.66 5.60 -2.56
N LYS A 51 -19.93 5.15 -1.54
CA LYS A 51 -18.52 5.51 -1.36
C LYS A 51 -17.69 4.62 -2.27
N GLU A 52 -17.19 5.20 -3.36
CA GLU A 52 -16.27 4.52 -4.27
C GLU A 52 -14.84 4.94 -3.93
N HIS A 53 -13.99 3.96 -3.67
CA HIS A 53 -12.56 4.17 -3.49
C HIS A 53 -11.92 4.04 -4.87
N VAL A 54 -11.45 5.16 -5.42
CA VAL A 54 -10.73 5.19 -6.70
C VAL A 54 -9.25 5.29 -6.38
N CYS A 55 -8.56 4.17 -6.46
CA CYS A 55 -7.12 4.08 -6.23
C CYS A 55 -6.38 4.20 -7.57
N ASN A 56 -5.50 5.21 -7.69
CA ASN A 56 -4.71 5.46 -8.91
C ASN A 56 -3.31 4.84 -8.83
N GLU A 57 -3.13 3.81 -8.00
CA GLU A 57 -1.81 3.25 -7.70
C GLU A 57 -1.16 2.67 -8.95
N LYS A 58 0.09 3.06 -9.20
CA LYS A 58 0.88 2.58 -10.33
C LYS A 58 1.18 1.07 -10.26
N TYR A 59 1.16 0.51 -9.05
CA TYR A 59 1.41 -0.91 -8.81
C TYR A 59 0.35 -1.44 -7.83
N SER A 60 -0.42 -2.44 -8.25
CA SER A 60 -1.30 -3.21 -7.37
C SER A 60 -0.48 -4.37 -6.80
N PHE A 61 0.07 -4.20 -5.59
CA PHE A 61 0.80 -5.26 -4.88
C PHE A 61 -0.10 -5.97 -3.86
#